data_AF-A0A374T353-F1
#
_entry.id   AF-A0A374T353-F1
#
_cell.length_a   1.000
_cell.length_b   1.000
_cell.length_c   1.000
_cell.angle_alpha   90.00
_cell.angle_beta   90.00
_cell.angle_gamma   90.00
#
_symmetry.space_group_name_H-M   'P 1'
#
loop_
_entity.id
_entity.type
_entity.pdbx_description
1 polymer ?
#
loop_
_entity_poly.entity_id
_entity_poly.type
_entity_poly.pdbx_seq_one_letter_code
_entity_poly.pdbx_strand_id
1 'polypeptide(L)'
;MNRIESFIKMLLYNSICKSYIKLFGKHDKRVMKYRVSLCLIFKNEAPFLKEWLDYHLTIGVDHFYLYNNNSDDDFKRVLRPYIDKGAVTLIDWPYDHSQFKAYKHCYESFRNETNWISFLDADEFFVPKYANTIEEWLKPFDKYPAINIHWRMFGTGGKLEHDYCKNVIEQYFTCFDELYSHGKCLINTRYNIASFDLWHVHHHTYMKYSICGVKITLPAVNQFGYICTIDKTWGGGRHKQENATMLINHYFTKAWDIYSAKMHRSDVLFEKNPKADYNYFYKYEMRCRTEDYTIRRFLIRMKINQGLIK
;
A
#
# COMPACT_ATOMS: atom_id res chain seq x y z
N MET A 1 18.70 17.38 -11.27
CA MET A 1 18.15 18.41 -10.36
C MET A 1 19.25 18.84 -9.41
N ASN A 2 19.49 20.14 -9.22
CA ASN A 2 20.55 20.64 -8.35
C ASN A 2 20.21 20.32 -6.87
N ARG A 3 21.17 19.87 -6.05
CA ARG A 3 20.92 19.55 -4.62
C ARG A 3 20.32 20.74 -3.85
N ILE A 4 20.75 21.95 -4.19
CA ILE A 4 20.24 23.20 -3.61
C ILE A 4 18.75 23.39 -3.95
N GLU A 5 18.36 23.13 -5.21
CA GLU A 5 16.98 23.25 -5.66
C GLU A 5 16.06 22.25 -4.93
N SER A 6 16.53 21.02 -4.74
CA SER A 6 15.80 19.99 -3.96
C SER A 6 15.60 20.44 -2.52
N PHE A 7 16.64 20.99 -1.90
CA PHE A 7 16.57 21.50 -0.53
C PHE A 7 15.60 22.68 -0.39
N ILE A 8 15.63 23.63 -1.32
CA ILE A 8 14.70 24.78 -1.33
C ILE A 8 13.25 24.30 -1.50
N LYS A 9 12.99 23.36 -2.41
CA LYS A 9 11.65 22.76 -2.58
C LYS A 9 11.18 22.09 -1.29
N MET A 10 12.05 21.33 -0.64
CA MET A 10 11.73 20.67 0.62
C MET A 10 11.39 21.68 1.73
N LEU A 11 12.15 22.79 1.84
CA LEU A 11 11.85 23.88 2.76
C LEU A 11 10.49 24.51 2.44
N LEU A 12 10.22 24.86 1.18
CA LEU A 12 8.94 25.42 0.73
C LEU A 12 7.76 24.51 1.10
N TYR A 13 7.89 23.20 0.87
CA TYR A 13 6.84 22.24 1.19
C TYR A 13 6.61 22.12 2.70
N ASN A 14 7.68 21.94 3.48
CA ASN A 14 7.56 21.64 4.91
C ASN A 14 7.38 22.87 5.81
N SER A 15 7.59 24.09 5.28
CA SER A 15 7.28 25.34 5.97
C SER A 15 5.96 25.93 5.47
N ILE A 16 5.95 26.47 4.26
CA ILE A 16 4.83 27.26 3.71
C ILE A 16 3.64 26.35 3.40
N CYS A 17 3.82 25.31 2.57
CA CYS A 17 2.70 24.49 2.12
C CYS A 17 2.05 23.72 3.29
N LYS A 18 2.87 23.11 4.14
CA LYS A 18 2.41 22.40 5.34
C LYS A 18 1.65 23.32 6.30
N SER A 19 2.16 24.53 6.56
CA SER A 19 1.49 25.49 7.45
C SER A 19 0.17 25.98 6.86
N TYR A 20 0.15 26.23 5.55
CA TYR A 20 -1.09 26.60 4.84
C TYR A 20 -2.15 25.51 4.95
N ILE A 21 -1.81 24.24 4.70
CA ILE A 21 -2.77 23.12 4.83
C ILE A 21 -3.21 22.96 6.29
N LYS A 22 -2.31 23.17 7.26
CA LYS A 22 -2.66 23.07 8.68
C LYS A 22 -3.70 24.11 9.09
N LEU A 23 -3.57 25.36 8.59
CA LEU A 23 -4.44 26.49 8.95
C LEU A 23 -5.71 26.55 8.12
N PHE A 24 -5.63 26.25 6.82
CA PHE A 24 -6.70 26.51 5.84
C PHE A 24 -7.15 25.25 5.07
N GLY A 25 -6.49 24.12 5.26
CA GLY A 25 -6.85 22.85 4.62
C GLY A 25 -8.23 22.38 5.07
N LYS A 26 -9.11 22.11 4.11
CA LYS A 26 -10.47 21.65 4.40
C LYS A 26 -10.51 20.14 4.56
N HIS A 27 -11.11 19.68 5.64
CA HIS A 27 -11.50 18.29 5.85
C HIS A 27 -12.38 17.80 4.67
N ASP A 28 -12.16 16.58 4.18
CA ASP A 28 -13.01 16.00 3.13
C ASP A 28 -14.31 15.47 3.73
N LYS A 29 -15.39 16.23 3.54
CA LYS A 29 -16.75 15.91 4.02
C LYS A 29 -17.66 15.31 2.94
N ARG A 30 -17.12 15.00 1.75
CA ARG A 30 -17.91 14.38 0.68
C ARG A 30 -18.40 13.01 1.16
N VAL A 31 -19.70 12.75 1.02
CA VAL A 31 -20.26 11.41 1.17
C VAL A 31 -20.19 10.76 -0.20
N MET A 32 -19.32 9.75 -0.32
CA MET A 32 -19.12 8.97 -1.53
C MET A 32 -19.73 7.57 -1.33
N LYS A 33 -19.81 6.77 -2.38
CA LYS A 33 -20.30 5.38 -2.29
C LYS A 33 -19.43 4.55 -1.34
N TYR A 34 -18.13 4.81 -1.32
CA TYR A 34 -17.14 4.15 -0.47
C TYR A 34 -16.27 5.20 0.26
N ARG A 35 -15.82 4.90 1.47
CA ARG A 35 -14.91 5.76 2.22
C ARG A 35 -13.45 5.48 1.85
N VAL A 36 -13.07 4.20 1.84
CA VAL A 36 -11.73 3.72 1.48
C VAL A 36 -11.86 2.57 0.50
N SER A 37 -11.13 2.66 -0.62
CA SER A 37 -11.04 1.58 -1.59
C SER A 37 -9.59 1.19 -1.87
N LEU A 38 -9.38 -0.08 -2.21
CA LEU A 38 -8.07 -0.58 -2.64
C LEU A 38 -8.12 -1.02 -4.09
N CYS A 39 -7.03 -0.77 -4.81
CA CYS A 39 -6.84 -1.25 -6.17
C CYS A 39 -5.64 -2.18 -6.21
N LEU A 40 -5.83 -3.36 -6.79
CA LEU A 40 -4.82 -4.39 -6.96
C LEU A 40 -4.85 -4.88 -8.40
N ILE A 41 -3.69 -4.99 -9.02
CA ILE A 41 -3.49 -5.82 -10.21
C ILE A 41 -2.78 -7.10 -9.77
N PHE A 42 -3.27 -8.26 -10.21
CA PHE A 42 -2.74 -9.54 -9.77
C PHE A 42 -2.62 -10.53 -10.94
N LYS A 43 -1.69 -11.47 -10.78
CA LYS A 43 -1.52 -12.63 -11.65
C LYS A 43 -1.13 -13.82 -10.81
N ASN A 44 -1.98 -14.85 -10.80
CA ASN A 44 -1.74 -16.11 -10.07
C ASN A 44 -1.53 -15.92 -8.56
N GLU A 45 -2.42 -15.15 -7.92
CA GLU A 45 -2.38 -14.84 -6.48
C GLU A 45 -3.56 -15.44 -5.71
N ALA A 46 -4.35 -16.34 -6.31
CA ALA A 46 -5.55 -16.92 -5.69
C ALA A 46 -5.35 -17.45 -4.27
N PRO A 47 -4.22 -18.10 -3.91
CA PRO A 47 -3.98 -18.56 -2.54
C PRO A 47 -3.95 -17.44 -1.50
N PHE A 48 -3.58 -16.21 -1.88
CA PHE A 48 -3.38 -15.08 -0.97
C PHE A 48 -4.54 -14.08 -0.97
N LEU A 49 -5.36 -14.05 -2.04
CA LEU A 49 -6.44 -13.07 -2.20
C LEU A 49 -7.48 -13.13 -1.07
N LYS A 50 -7.86 -14.32 -0.60
CA LYS A 50 -8.88 -14.47 0.44
C LYS A 50 -8.47 -13.79 1.74
N GLU A 51 -7.27 -14.10 2.22
CA GLU A 51 -6.70 -13.49 3.43
C GLU A 51 -6.60 -11.97 3.27
N TRP A 52 -6.07 -11.52 2.14
CA TRP A 52 -5.88 -10.11 1.85
C TRP A 52 -7.21 -9.34 1.88
N LEU A 53 -8.27 -9.87 1.27
CA LEU A 53 -9.60 -9.27 1.29
C LEU A 53 -10.22 -9.26 2.69
N ASP A 54 -10.22 -10.42 3.37
CA ASP A 54 -10.84 -10.55 4.70
C ASP A 54 -10.17 -9.64 5.74
N TYR A 55 -8.85 -9.53 5.68
CA TYR A 55 -8.09 -8.65 6.55
C TYR A 55 -8.44 -7.18 6.30
N HIS A 56 -8.41 -6.75 5.04
CA HIS A 56 -8.66 -5.35 4.71
C HIS A 56 -10.12 -4.93 4.99
N LEU A 57 -11.09 -5.81 4.75
CA LEU A 57 -12.48 -5.62 5.21
C LEU A 57 -12.55 -5.45 6.73
N THR A 58 -11.80 -6.26 7.48
CA THR A 58 -11.78 -6.23 8.95
C THR A 58 -11.29 -4.90 9.52
N ILE A 59 -10.38 -4.22 8.83
CA ILE A 59 -9.86 -2.89 9.22
C ILE A 59 -10.61 -1.73 8.54
N GLY A 60 -11.73 -1.99 7.87
CA GLY A 60 -12.63 -0.96 7.35
C GLY A 60 -12.29 -0.45 5.95
N VAL A 61 -11.74 -1.29 5.07
CA VAL A 61 -11.80 -1.05 3.62
C VAL A 61 -13.19 -1.42 3.12
N ASP A 62 -13.82 -0.55 2.34
CA ASP A 62 -15.20 -0.76 1.89
C ASP A 62 -15.27 -1.52 0.56
N HIS A 63 -14.33 -1.27 -0.36
CA HIS A 63 -14.40 -1.79 -1.72
C HIS A 63 -13.05 -2.07 -2.36
N PHE A 64 -13.02 -3.05 -3.25
CA PHE A 64 -11.83 -3.48 -3.96
C PHE A 64 -12.03 -3.43 -5.48
N TYR A 65 -11.12 -2.78 -6.19
CA TYR A 65 -11.02 -2.81 -7.64
C TYR A 65 -9.87 -3.73 -8.04
N LEU A 66 -10.21 -4.94 -8.50
CA LEU A 66 -9.24 -5.98 -8.80
C LEU A 66 -9.06 -6.13 -10.31
N TYR A 67 -7.82 -6.05 -10.77
CA TYR A 67 -7.44 -6.21 -12.18
C TYR A 67 -6.77 -7.57 -12.36
N ASN A 68 -7.46 -8.50 -13.01
CA ASN A 68 -6.92 -9.80 -13.36
C ASN A 68 -6.00 -9.67 -14.58
N ASN A 69 -4.70 -9.94 -14.41
CA ASN A 69 -3.70 -9.85 -15.48
C ASN A 69 -3.34 -11.24 -16.02
N ASN A 70 -4.29 -11.87 -16.72
CA ASN A 70 -4.11 -13.20 -17.32
C ASN A 70 -3.73 -14.28 -16.29
N SER A 71 -4.47 -14.35 -15.18
CA SER A 71 -4.30 -15.45 -14.23
C SER A 71 -4.86 -16.77 -14.79
N ASP A 72 -4.17 -17.87 -14.50
CA ASP A 72 -4.55 -19.24 -14.87
C ASP A 72 -4.91 -20.11 -13.65
N ASP A 73 -4.89 -19.53 -12.45
CA ASP A 73 -5.30 -20.16 -11.22
C ASP A 73 -6.80 -20.00 -10.94
N ASP A 74 -7.26 -20.51 -9.80
CA ASP A 74 -8.66 -20.58 -9.41
C ASP A 74 -9.18 -19.29 -8.73
N PHE A 75 -8.66 -18.13 -9.13
CA PHE A 75 -9.01 -16.83 -8.52
C PHE A 75 -10.51 -16.53 -8.60
N LYS A 76 -11.21 -16.99 -9.65
CA LYS A 76 -12.64 -16.76 -9.82
C LYS A 76 -13.46 -17.38 -8.69
N ARG A 77 -13.15 -18.63 -8.28
CA ARG A 77 -13.83 -19.26 -7.15
C ARG A 77 -13.54 -18.49 -5.85
N VAL A 78 -12.30 -18.07 -5.66
CA VAL A 78 -11.89 -17.31 -4.46
C VAL A 78 -12.61 -15.96 -4.37
N LEU A 79 -12.73 -15.24 -5.48
CA LEU A 79 -13.32 -13.89 -5.51
C LEU A 79 -14.86 -13.90 -5.53
N ARG A 80 -15.50 -15.00 -5.95
CA ARG A 80 -16.95 -15.07 -6.15
C ARG A 80 -17.77 -14.58 -4.94
N PRO A 81 -17.49 -14.99 -3.70
CA PRO A 81 -18.27 -14.54 -2.54
C PRO A 81 -18.19 -13.02 -2.29
N TYR A 82 -17.08 -12.38 -2.67
CA TYR A 82 -16.87 -10.95 -2.50
C TYR A 82 -17.52 -10.12 -3.61
N ILE A 83 -17.53 -10.67 -4.84
CA ILE A 83 -18.26 -10.10 -5.97
C ILE A 83 -19.76 -10.15 -5.71
N ASP A 84 -20.28 -11.30 -5.26
CA ASP A 84 -21.71 -11.48 -4.96
C ASP A 84 -22.20 -10.56 -3.85
N LYS A 85 -21.33 -10.21 -2.88
CA LYS A 85 -21.60 -9.22 -1.82
C LYS A 85 -21.41 -7.76 -2.25
N GLY A 86 -20.94 -7.51 -3.48
CA GLY A 86 -20.68 -6.17 -4.00
C GLY A 86 -19.42 -5.49 -3.43
N ALA A 87 -18.54 -6.23 -2.75
CA ALA A 87 -17.29 -5.71 -2.19
C ALA A 87 -16.15 -5.67 -3.20
N VAL A 88 -16.23 -6.44 -4.29
CA VAL A 88 -15.20 -6.51 -5.34
C VAL A 88 -15.79 -6.15 -6.69
N THR A 89 -15.16 -5.20 -7.38
CA THR A 89 -15.28 -5.04 -8.83
C THR A 89 -14.08 -5.72 -9.48
N LEU A 90 -14.33 -6.75 -10.29
CA LEU A 90 -13.30 -7.46 -11.04
C LEU A 90 -13.24 -6.95 -12.49
N ILE A 91 -12.05 -6.62 -12.96
CA ILE A 91 -11.76 -6.15 -14.31
C ILE A 91 -10.74 -7.11 -14.95
N ASP A 92 -11.06 -7.67 -16.12
CA ASP A 92 -10.06 -8.38 -16.91
C ASP A 92 -9.11 -7.39 -17.57
N TRP A 93 -7.81 -7.61 -17.41
CA TRP A 93 -6.76 -6.70 -17.85
C TRP A 93 -5.63 -7.44 -18.58
N PRO A 94 -5.89 -7.98 -19.78
CA PRO A 94 -4.99 -8.90 -20.49
C PRO A 94 -3.87 -8.17 -21.25
N TYR A 95 -3.19 -7.22 -20.60
CA TYR A 95 -2.10 -6.42 -21.21
C TYR A 95 -0.77 -6.66 -20.52
N ASP A 96 0.30 -6.82 -21.28
CA ASP A 96 1.66 -7.00 -20.74
C ASP A 96 2.22 -5.71 -20.15
N HIS A 97 3.02 -5.85 -19.08
CA HIS A 97 3.70 -4.75 -18.37
C HIS A 97 2.79 -3.55 -18.07
N SER A 98 1.54 -3.83 -17.69
CA SER A 98 0.46 -2.84 -17.70
C SER A 98 -0.02 -2.40 -16.32
N GLN A 99 0.69 -2.74 -15.24
CA GLN A 99 0.35 -2.35 -13.86
C GLN A 99 0.04 -0.85 -13.75
N PHE A 100 0.93 -0.02 -14.29
CA PHE A 100 0.73 1.43 -14.33
C PHE A 100 -0.58 1.83 -15.05
N LYS A 101 -0.87 1.20 -16.19
CA LYS A 101 -2.09 1.48 -16.98
C LYS A 101 -3.35 1.06 -16.22
N ALA A 102 -3.30 -0.07 -15.51
CA ALA A 102 -4.39 -0.54 -14.66
C ALA A 102 -4.70 0.45 -13.53
N TYR A 103 -3.66 0.93 -12.83
CA TYR A 103 -3.83 1.92 -11.76
C TYR A 103 -4.36 3.25 -12.26
N LYS A 104 -3.88 3.72 -13.41
CA LYS A 104 -4.43 4.91 -14.06
C LYS A 104 -5.89 4.72 -14.43
N HIS A 105 -6.23 3.62 -15.09
CA HIS A 105 -7.62 3.29 -15.45
C HIS A 105 -8.52 3.21 -14.22
N CYS A 106 -8.04 2.58 -13.14
CA CYS A 106 -8.77 2.50 -11.88
C CYS A 106 -9.06 3.88 -11.30
N TYR A 107 -8.04 4.74 -11.22
CA TYR A 107 -8.23 6.09 -10.72
C TYR A 107 -9.21 6.88 -11.58
N GLU A 108 -9.03 6.90 -12.90
CA GLU A 108 -9.86 7.69 -13.81
C GLU A 108 -11.32 7.22 -13.82
N SER A 109 -11.55 5.90 -13.73
CA SER A 109 -12.89 5.31 -13.76
C SER A 109 -13.63 5.43 -12.43
N PHE A 110 -12.92 5.24 -11.31
CA PHE A 110 -13.57 5.00 -10.01
C PHE A 110 -13.29 6.05 -8.94
N ARG A 111 -12.49 7.09 -9.21
CA ARG A 111 -12.22 8.17 -8.22
C ARG A 111 -13.47 8.89 -7.72
N ASN A 112 -14.55 8.88 -8.49
CA ASN A 112 -15.82 9.50 -8.11
C ASN A 112 -16.72 8.57 -7.28
N GLU A 113 -16.29 7.36 -6.96
CA GLU A 113 -17.01 6.43 -6.08
C GLU A 113 -16.45 6.41 -4.66
N THR A 114 -15.21 6.86 -4.44
CA THR A 114 -14.53 6.72 -3.15
C THR A 114 -13.90 8.01 -2.65
N ASN A 115 -13.80 8.21 -1.33
CA ASN A 115 -13.02 9.34 -0.78
C ASN A 115 -11.51 9.10 -0.87
N TRP A 116 -11.07 7.89 -0.51
CA TRP A 116 -9.67 7.50 -0.46
C TRP A 116 -9.41 6.25 -1.27
N ILE A 117 -8.34 6.25 -2.06
CA ILE A 117 -7.90 5.07 -2.81
C ILE A 117 -6.40 4.82 -2.59
N SER A 118 -6.00 3.56 -2.48
CA SER A 118 -4.59 3.14 -2.52
C SER A 118 -4.39 2.06 -3.57
N PHE A 119 -3.24 2.09 -4.22
CA PHE A 119 -2.73 0.99 -5.05
C PHE A 119 -1.85 0.12 -4.15
N LEU A 120 -2.25 -1.12 -3.91
CA LEU A 120 -1.64 -2.00 -2.92
C LEU A 120 -1.44 -3.40 -3.52
N ASP A 121 -0.26 -3.98 -3.33
CA ASP A 121 0.06 -5.31 -3.84
C ASP A 121 -0.54 -6.41 -2.94
N ALA A 122 -0.70 -7.63 -3.49
CA ALA A 122 -1.36 -8.75 -2.79
C ALA A 122 -0.58 -9.26 -1.55
N ASP A 123 0.69 -8.87 -1.42
CA ASP A 123 1.55 -9.21 -0.29
C ASP A 123 1.78 -8.04 0.68
N GLU A 124 0.92 -7.03 0.61
CA GLU A 124 0.99 -5.83 1.43
C GLU A 124 -0.29 -5.59 2.24
N PHE A 125 -0.13 -5.25 3.51
CA PHE A 125 -1.23 -5.14 4.47
C PHE A 125 -1.12 -3.85 5.27
N PHE A 126 -2.17 -3.00 5.25
CA PHE A 126 -2.24 -1.83 6.11
C PHE A 126 -2.42 -2.24 7.57
N VAL A 127 -1.59 -1.74 8.48
CA VAL A 127 -1.68 -2.08 9.91
C VAL A 127 -1.82 -0.82 10.75
N PRO A 128 -3.05 -0.40 11.10
CA PRO A 128 -3.26 0.63 12.10
C PRO A 128 -2.79 0.12 13.46
N LYS A 129 -1.73 0.71 14.03
CA LYS A 129 -1.13 0.26 15.30
C LYS A 129 -2.03 0.53 16.51
N TYR A 130 -2.69 1.69 16.51
CA TYR A 130 -3.46 2.18 17.65
C TYR A 130 -4.93 2.45 17.33
N ALA A 131 -5.31 2.60 16.04
CA ALA A 131 -6.69 2.76 15.60
C ALA A 131 -7.33 1.41 15.23
N ASN A 132 -8.65 1.28 15.34
CA ASN A 132 -9.34 0.02 15.01
C ASN A 132 -9.68 -0.10 13.53
N THR A 133 -9.71 1.02 12.80
CA THR A 133 -9.95 1.07 11.36
C THR A 133 -9.02 2.05 10.66
N ILE A 134 -8.86 1.89 9.34
CA ILE A 134 -8.14 2.86 8.49
C ILE A 134 -8.83 4.23 8.55
N GLU A 135 -10.16 4.25 8.55
CA GLU A 135 -10.92 5.50 8.61
C GLU A 135 -10.62 6.30 9.89
N GLU A 136 -10.61 5.64 11.05
CA GLU A 136 -10.25 6.29 12.32
C GLU A 136 -8.87 6.92 12.25
N TRP A 137 -7.91 6.20 11.67
CA TRP A 137 -6.54 6.68 11.49
C TRP A 137 -6.44 7.85 10.49
N LEU A 138 -7.31 7.89 9.47
CA LEU A 138 -7.32 8.94 8.44
C LEU A 138 -7.86 10.29 8.93
N LYS A 139 -8.67 10.33 10.00
CA LYS A 139 -9.30 11.56 10.52
C LYS A 139 -8.33 12.77 10.64
N PRO A 140 -7.14 12.67 11.26
CA PRO A 140 -6.20 13.80 11.35
C PRO A 140 -5.56 14.22 10.01
N PHE A 141 -5.63 13.35 9.00
CA PHE A 141 -4.98 13.54 7.71
C PHE A 141 -5.94 13.92 6.56
N ASP A 142 -7.23 13.97 6.81
CA ASP A 142 -8.25 14.12 5.77
C ASP A 142 -8.19 15.45 4.97
N LYS A 143 -7.50 16.45 5.52
CA LYS A 143 -7.17 17.74 4.88
C LYS A 143 -6.05 17.65 3.84
N TYR A 144 -5.24 16.59 3.87
CA TYR A 144 -4.13 16.40 2.94
C TYR A 144 -4.60 15.69 1.66
N PRO A 145 -3.93 15.95 0.52
CA PRO A 145 -4.34 15.36 -0.75
C PRO A 145 -3.88 13.91 -0.94
N ALA A 146 -2.78 13.52 -0.30
CA ALA A 146 -2.30 12.14 -0.29
C ALA A 146 -1.42 11.92 0.94
N ILE A 147 -1.38 10.69 1.44
CA ILE A 147 -0.61 10.29 2.61
C ILE A 147 0.31 9.13 2.23
N ASN A 148 1.61 9.27 2.46
CA ASN A 148 2.59 8.21 2.27
C ASN A 148 2.79 7.41 3.56
N ILE A 149 2.66 6.09 3.45
CA ILE A 149 2.82 5.14 4.55
C ILE A 149 3.91 4.17 4.16
N HIS A 150 4.89 3.99 5.05
CA HIS A 150 6.11 3.24 4.79
C HIS A 150 5.95 1.75 5.08
N TRP A 151 6.70 0.94 4.34
CA TRP A 151 6.72 -0.50 4.54
C TRP A 151 7.46 -0.89 5.82
N ARG A 152 6.93 -1.93 6.45
CA ARG A 152 7.65 -2.82 7.37
C ARG A 152 7.89 -4.12 6.59
N MET A 153 9.16 -4.40 6.26
CA MET A 153 9.52 -5.55 5.40
C MET A 153 9.60 -6.83 6.22
N PHE A 154 8.91 -7.89 5.79
CA PHE A 154 8.95 -9.21 6.42
C PHE A 154 9.76 -10.20 5.56
N GLY A 155 10.54 -11.03 6.25
CA GLY A 155 11.44 -12.04 5.68
C GLY A 155 10.86 -13.44 5.77
N THR A 156 11.69 -14.44 5.44
CA THR A 156 11.24 -15.85 5.44
C THR A 156 11.08 -16.42 6.84
N GLY A 157 11.84 -15.88 7.81
CA GLY A 157 11.95 -16.48 9.14
C GLY A 157 12.57 -17.89 9.09
N GLY A 158 13.36 -18.19 8.05
CA GLY A 158 13.98 -19.49 7.83
C GLY A 158 13.03 -20.58 7.31
N LYS A 159 11.81 -20.24 6.88
CA LYS A 159 10.85 -21.22 6.36
C LYS A 159 11.17 -21.61 4.93
N LEU A 160 11.31 -22.92 4.69
CA LEU A 160 11.54 -23.46 3.35
C LEU A 160 10.26 -23.57 2.53
N GLU A 161 9.16 -24.04 3.14
CA GLU A 161 7.89 -24.30 2.48
C GLU A 161 6.75 -23.47 3.08
N HIS A 162 5.83 -23.02 2.23
CA HIS A 162 4.63 -22.31 2.67
C HIS A 162 3.50 -23.26 3.05
N ASP A 163 2.92 -23.06 4.24
CA ASP A 163 1.72 -23.78 4.67
C ASP A 163 0.47 -23.08 4.13
N TYR A 164 -0.05 -23.55 3.00
CA TYR A 164 -1.27 -23.02 2.36
C TYR A 164 -2.55 -23.23 3.17
N CYS A 165 -2.49 -23.96 4.29
CA CYS A 165 -3.62 -24.08 5.22
C CYS A 165 -3.66 -22.95 6.26
N LYS A 166 -2.67 -22.06 6.28
CA LYS A 166 -2.57 -20.94 7.22
C LYS A 166 -2.41 -19.61 6.49
N ASN A 167 -2.90 -18.56 7.13
CA ASN A 167 -2.74 -17.19 6.65
C ASN A 167 -1.26 -16.75 6.71
N VAL A 168 -0.80 -15.94 5.75
CA VAL A 168 0.55 -15.33 5.73
C VAL A 168 0.81 -14.55 7.01
N ILE A 169 -0.14 -13.74 7.46
CA ILE A 169 -0.04 -12.92 8.68
C ILE A 169 -0.01 -13.77 9.97
N GLU A 170 -0.30 -15.07 9.86
CA GLU A 170 -0.20 -16.08 10.93
C GLU A 170 1.05 -16.96 10.80
N GLN A 171 1.94 -16.70 9.83
CA GLN A 171 3.13 -17.52 9.57
C GLN A 171 4.46 -16.74 9.63
N TYR A 172 4.46 -15.48 9.21
CA TYR A 172 5.71 -14.69 9.05
C TYR A 172 5.72 -13.49 9.99
N PHE A 173 6.70 -13.44 10.91
CA PHE A 173 6.84 -12.37 11.92
C PHE A 173 8.21 -11.72 11.90
N THR A 174 9.23 -12.42 11.41
CA THR A 174 10.59 -11.90 11.30
C THR A 174 10.61 -10.78 10.27
N CYS A 175 11.02 -9.59 10.69
CA CYS A 175 10.96 -8.38 9.90
C CYS A 175 12.18 -7.50 10.13
N PHE A 176 12.32 -6.49 9.26
CA PHE A 176 13.34 -5.47 9.43
C PHE A 176 13.14 -4.80 10.77
N ASP A 177 14.20 -4.33 11.41
CA ASP A 177 14.14 -3.57 12.65
C ASP A 177 13.93 -2.07 12.44
N GLU A 178 13.68 -1.65 11.20
CA GLU A 178 13.38 -0.27 10.81
C GLU A 178 12.23 -0.19 9.81
N LEU A 179 11.71 1.02 9.59
CA LEU A 179 10.84 1.28 8.45
C LEU A 179 11.65 1.39 7.17
N TYR A 180 11.16 0.77 6.11
CA TYR A 180 11.73 0.95 4.79
C TYR A 180 11.50 2.38 4.29
N SER A 181 12.36 2.86 3.41
CA SER A 181 12.26 4.21 2.85
C SER A 181 11.17 4.37 1.79
N HIS A 182 10.50 3.28 1.42
CA HIS A 182 9.40 3.27 0.46
C HIS A 182 8.16 2.67 1.10
N GLY A 183 7.05 2.82 0.40
CA GLY A 183 5.76 2.36 0.84
C GLY A 183 4.72 2.64 -0.22
N LYS A 184 3.49 2.92 0.20
CA LYS A 184 2.36 3.28 -0.67
C LYS A 184 1.70 4.57 -0.25
N CYS A 185 0.83 5.07 -1.11
CA CYS A 185 0.05 6.27 -0.84
C CYS A 185 -1.44 5.95 -0.72
N LEU A 186 -2.07 6.47 0.33
CA LEU A 186 -3.52 6.68 0.37
C LEU A 186 -3.82 8.05 -0.26
N ILE A 187 -4.62 8.07 -1.31
CA ILE A 187 -4.86 9.23 -2.16
C ILE A 187 -6.28 9.74 -1.94
N ASN A 188 -6.43 11.01 -1.58
CA ASN A 188 -7.73 11.66 -1.48
C ASN A 188 -8.21 12.03 -2.88
N THR A 189 -9.29 11.40 -3.33
CA THR A 189 -9.83 11.54 -4.69
C THR A 189 -10.38 12.93 -5.01
N ARG A 190 -10.58 13.78 -4.00
CA ARG A 190 -10.96 15.20 -4.18
C ARG A 190 -9.92 15.96 -5.00
N TYR A 191 -8.67 15.52 -4.93
CA TYR A 191 -7.55 16.13 -5.62
C TYR A 191 -7.13 15.27 -6.80
N ASN A 192 -6.57 15.92 -7.82
CA ASN A 192 -6.06 15.24 -9.00
C ASN A 192 -4.60 14.84 -8.81
N ILE A 193 -4.23 13.64 -9.24
CA ILE A 193 -2.84 13.22 -9.36
C ILE A 193 -2.13 14.13 -10.40
N ALA A 194 -0.93 14.60 -10.07
CA ALA A 194 -0.18 15.55 -10.89
C ALA A 194 0.61 14.89 -12.03
N SER A 195 1.23 13.74 -11.74
CA SER A 195 1.94 12.90 -12.71
C SER A 195 1.50 11.47 -12.53
N PHE A 196 1.08 10.85 -13.64
CA PHE A 196 0.97 9.42 -13.71
C PHE A 196 2.27 8.89 -14.32
N ASP A 197 3.17 8.44 -13.45
CA ASP A 197 4.26 7.54 -13.78
C ASP A 197 4.32 6.45 -12.70
N LEU A 198 4.90 5.29 -13.03
CA LEU A 198 4.82 4.11 -12.19
C LEU A 198 5.40 4.34 -10.78
N TRP A 199 6.48 5.10 -10.67
CA TRP A 199 7.11 5.37 -9.39
C TRP A 199 6.26 6.29 -8.50
N HIS A 200 5.77 7.40 -9.04
CA HIS A 200 4.99 8.35 -8.27
C HIS A 200 3.61 7.79 -7.91
N VAL A 201 2.93 7.10 -8.82
CA VAL A 201 1.59 6.58 -8.53
C VAL A 201 1.65 5.43 -7.52
N HIS A 202 2.65 4.56 -7.64
CA HIS A 202 2.73 3.37 -6.81
C HIS A 202 3.36 3.63 -5.44
N HIS A 203 4.41 4.45 -5.37
CA HIS A 203 5.19 4.61 -4.14
C HIS A 203 5.15 6.01 -3.55
N HIS A 204 4.96 7.05 -4.38
CA HIS A 204 5.22 8.42 -3.94
C HIS A 204 4.44 9.49 -4.72
N THR A 205 3.14 9.61 -4.44
CA THR A 205 2.21 10.34 -5.30
C THR A 205 2.32 11.85 -5.14
N TYR A 206 2.35 12.54 -6.28
CA TYR A 206 2.31 13.99 -6.36
C TYR A 206 0.91 14.42 -6.76
N MET A 207 0.37 15.43 -6.07
CA MET A 207 -1.02 15.87 -6.19
C MET A 207 -1.07 17.32 -6.66
N LYS A 208 -2.05 17.65 -7.50
CA LYS A 208 -2.37 19.04 -7.83
C LYS A 208 -3.10 19.66 -6.64
N TYR A 209 -2.57 20.75 -6.13
CA TYR A 209 -3.14 21.50 -5.00
C TYR A 209 -3.16 23.00 -5.32
N SER A 210 -4.06 23.75 -4.68
CA SER A 210 -4.17 25.21 -4.87
C SER A 210 -3.90 25.94 -3.55
N ILE A 211 -2.93 26.85 -3.57
CA ILE A 211 -2.63 27.75 -2.44
C ILE A 211 -2.92 29.17 -2.90
N CYS A 212 -3.91 29.83 -2.29
CA CYS A 212 -4.31 31.20 -2.65
C CYS A 212 -4.55 31.40 -4.16
N GLY A 213 -5.20 30.42 -4.82
CA GLY A 213 -5.47 30.44 -6.26
C GLY A 213 -4.29 29.97 -7.16
N VAL A 214 -3.08 29.84 -6.62
CA VAL A 214 -1.92 29.33 -7.35
C VAL A 214 -1.89 27.82 -7.34
N LYS A 215 -1.93 27.20 -8.52
CA LYS A 215 -1.81 25.75 -8.68
C LYS A 215 -0.36 25.32 -8.49
N ILE A 216 -0.15 24.39 -7.56
CA ILE A 216 1.15 23.79 -7.28
C ILE A 216 1.07 22.27 -7.37
N THR A 217 2.22 21.64 -7.57
CA THR A 217 2.39 20.20 -7.41
C THR A 217 2.94 19.92 -6.01
N LEU A 218 2.16 19.17 -5.23
CA LEU A 218 2.45 18.87 -3.84
C LEU A 218 2.68 17.37 -3.65
N PRO A 219 3.84 16.94 -3.15
CA PRO A 219 4.05 15.55 -2.76
C PRO A 219 3.13 15.10 -1.61
N ALA A 220 2.98 13.79 -1.44
CA ALA A 220 2.25 13.22 -0.31
C ALA A 220 2.89 13.60 1.03
N VAL A 221 2.05 13.84 2.04
CA VAL A 221 2.50 13.96 3.43
C VAL A 221 2.74 12.58 4.00
N ASN A 222 3.78 12.34 4.80
CA ASN A 222 3.90 11.09 5.52
C ASN A 222 3.11 11.12 6.84
N GLN A 223 2.96 9.96 7.47
CA GLN A 223 2.28 9.84 8.77
C GLN A 223 2.90 10.65 9.92
N PHE A 224 4.14 11.14 9.76
CA PHE A 224 4.83 12.00 10.71
C PHE A 224 4.62 13.50 10.42
N GLY A 225 3.79 13.82 9.42
CA GLY A 225 3.43 15.18 9.03
C GLY A 225 4.46 15.88 8.15
N TYR A 226 5.44 15.18 7.56
CA TYR A 226 6.39 15.78 6.62
C TYR A 226 5.89 15.60 5.20
N ILE A 227 5.95 16.65 4.39
CA ILE A 227 5.70 16.55 2.94
C ILE A 227 7.01 16.04 2.33
N CYS A 228 7.00 14.78 1.92
CA CYS A 228 8.20 14.09 1.49
C CYS A 228 8.39 14.28 0.00
N THR A 229 9.58 14.68 -0.42
CA THR A 229 10.03 14.54 -1.81
C THR A 229 10.67 13.17 -2.02
N ILE A 230 10.92 12.79 -3.28
CA ILE A 230 11.50 11.49 -3.68
C ILE A 230 12.84 11.19 -2.97
N ASP A 231 13.50 12.17 -2.36
CA ASP A 231 14.83 12.06 -1.76
C ASP A 231 14.91 11.21 -0.46
N LYS A 232 13.86 10.46 -0.11
CA LYS A 232 13.86 9.31 0.84
C LYS A 232 14.33 9.61 2.26
N THR A 233 14.66 10.87 2.57
CA THR A 233 15.40 11.31 3.76
C THR A 233 14.54 11.42 5.02
N TRP A 234 13.21 11.37 4.91
CA TRP A 234 12.31 11.75 6.01
C TRP A 234 11.27 10.70 6.41
N GLY A 235 11.32 9.53 5.79
CA GLY A 235 10.25 8.54 5.85
C GLY A 235 10.57 7.21 6.54
N GLY A 236 11.79 6.71 6.35
CA GLY A 236 12.25 5.42 6.89
C GLY A 236 13.17 5.54 8.11
N GLY A 237 13.64 4.39 8.60
CA GLY A 237 14.63 4.29 9.68
C GLY A 237 14.06 3.79 11.01
N ARG A 238 14.97 3.37 11.91
CA ARG A 238 14.63 2.71 13.19
C ARG A 238 13.77 3.60 14.11
N HIS A 239 14.21 4.84 14.38
CA HIS A 239 13.46 5.79 15.23
C HIS A 239 12.05 6.13 14.71
N LYS A 240 11.83 6.03 13.40
CA LYS A 240 10.52 6.28 12.79
C LYS A 240 9.57 5.11 13.01
N GLN A 241 10.08 3.88 13.13
CA GLN A 241 9.23 2.71 13.37
C GLN A 241 8.54 2.77 14.74
N GLU A 242 9.27 3.14 15.79
CA GLU A 242 8.74 3.23 17.15
C GLU A 242 7.55 4.20 17.20
N ASN A 243 7.69 5.35 16.52
CA ASN A 243 6.70 6.42 16.47
C ASN A 243 5.62 6.26 15.40
N ALA A 244 5.72 5.24 14.54
CA ALA A 244 4.71 5.01 13.51
C ALA A 244 3.36 4.67 14.16
N THR A 245 2.27 5.12 13.55
CA THR A 245 0.90 4.81 13.97
C THR A 245 0.16 3.96 12.93
N MET A 246 0.69 3.89 11.71
CA MET A 246 0.28 3.01 10.62
C MET A 246 1.52 2.36 9.99
N LEU A 247 1.43 1.08 9.67
CA LEU A 247 2.44 0.36 8.89
C LEU A 247 1.82 -0.15 7.60
N ILE A 248 2.65 -0.47 6.62
CA ILE A 248 2.29 -1.45 5.59
C ILE A 248 3.21 -2.64 5.78
N ASN A 249 2.68 -3.74 6.30
CA ASN A 249 3.44 -4.99 6.36
C ASN A 249 3.60 -5.50 4.92
N HIS A 250 4.85 -5.62 4.46
CA HIS A 250 5.15 -6.15 3.13
C HIS A 250 5.83 -7.52 3.28
N TYR A 251 5.07 -8.57 3.00
CA TYR A 251 5.49 -9.98 3.04
C TYR A 251 6.21 -10.36 1.75
N PHE A 252 7.35 -9.69 1.55
CA PHE A 252 8.11 -9.70 0.31
C PHE A 252 8.61 -11.10 -0.07
N THR A 253 9.26 -11.80 0.87
CA THR A 253 9.85 -13.12 0.61
C THR A 253 8.88 -14.27 0.90
N LYS A 254 8.11 -14.23 1.99
CA LYS A 254 7.35 -15.40 2.50
C LYS A 254 8.30 -16.60 2.64
N ALA A 255 7.87 -17.84 2.37
CA ALA A 255 8.77 -19.00 2.42
C ALA A 255 9.68 -19.08 1.19
N TRP A 256 10.74 -19.88 1.28
CA TRP A 256 11.73 -20.05 0.21
C TRP A 256 11.13 -20.58 -1.09
N ASP A 257 10.22 -21.54 -1.05
CA ASP A 257 9.48 -22.05 -2.21
C ASP A 257 8.76 -20.93 -2.99
N ILE A 258 8.09 -20.01 -2.29
CA ILE A 258 7.43 -18.85 -2.90
C ILE A 258 8.47 -17.89 -3.47
N TYR A 259 9.49 -17.52 -2.70
CA TYR A 259 10.50 -16.58 -3.18
C TYR A 259 11.27 -17.14 -4.39
N SER A 260 11.71 -18.39 -4.33
CA SER A 260 12.42 -19.07 -5.41
C SER A 260 11.55 -19.16 -6.66
N ALA A 261 10.24 -19.40 -6.55
CA ALA A 261 9.34 -19.31 -7.70
C ALA A 261 9.33 -17.90 -8.33
N LYS A 262 9.41 -16.82 -7.52
CA LYS A 262 9.55 -15.43 -8.03
C LYS A 262 10.91 -15.19 -8.71
N MET A 263 11.98 -15.85 -8.29
CA MET A 263 13.31 -15.74 -8.91
C MET A 263 13.31 -16.24 -10.36
N HIS A 264 12.51 -17.28 -10.64
CA HIS A 264 12.43 -17.90 -11.96
C HIS A 264 11.41 -17.25 -12.90
N ARG A 265 10.69 -16.21 -12.46
CA ARG A 265 9.75 -15.43 -13.29
C ARG A 265 10.46 -14.24 -13.94
N SER A 266 9.95 -13.79 -15.09
CA SER A 266 10.31 -12.50 -15.69
C SER A 266 9.84 -11.35 -14.79
N ASP A 267 10.67 -10.31 -14.62
CA ASP A 267 10.30 -9.13 -13.84
C ASP A 267 9.65 -8.07 -14.73
N VAL A 268 8.69 -7.32 -14.18
CA VAL A 268 7.91 -6.33 -14.93
C VAL A 268 8.72 -5.05 -15.19
N LEU A 269 9.69 -4.74 -14.32
CA LEU A 269 10.44 -3.48 -14.30
C LEU A 269 11.84 -3.59 -14.89
N PHE A 270 12.46 -4.77 -14.82
CA PHE A 270 13.86 -4.97 -15.17
C PHE A 270 14.03 -6.05 -16.24
N GLU A 271 14.81 -5.75 -17.29
CA GLU A 271 15.20 -6.74 -18.32
C GLU A 271 15.91 -7.96 -17.72
N LYS A 272 16.73 -7.73 -16.68
CA LYS A 272 17.31 -8.79 -15.84
C LYS A 272 16.65 -8.76 -14.48
N ASN A 273 15.92 -9.82 -14.13
CA ASN A 273 15.24 -9.92 -12.84
C ASN A 273 16.28 -9.87 -11.69
N PRO A 274 16.34 -8.80 -10.89
CA PRO A 274 17.31 -8.69 -9.80
C PRO A 274 17.06 -9.74 -8.72
N LYS A 275 15.83 -10.25 -8.60
CA LYS A 275 15.48 -11.28 -7.61
C LYS A 275 16.13 -12.62 -7.94
N ALA A 276 16.54 -12.85 -9.19
CA ALA A 276 17.26 -14.06 -9.59
C ALA A 276 18.65 -14.17 -8.93
N ASP A 277 19.20 -13.08 -8.41
CA ASP A 277 20.44 -13.06 -7.65
C ASP A 277 20.20 -13.40 -6.17
N TYR A 278 20.90 -14.41 -5.66
CA TYR A 278 20.88 -14.75 -4.23
C TYR A 278 21.37 -13.60 -3.35
N ASN A 279 22.30 -12.77 -3.81
CA ASN A 279 22.72 -11.60 -3.05
C ASN A 279 21.58 -10.59 -2.88
N TYR A 280 20.67 -10.51 -3.85
CA TYR A 280 19.46 -9.72 -3.71
C TYR A 280 18.56 -10.29 -2.63
N PHE A 281 18.36 -11.61 -2.58
CA PHE A 281 17.63 -12.26 -1.46
C PHE A 281 18.28 -11.95 -0.11
N TYR A 282 19.58 -12.23 0.05
CA TYR A 282 20.30 -12.02 1.31
C TYR A 282 20.30 -10.56 1.76
N LYS A 283 20.30 -9.60 0.84
CA LYS A 283 20.17 -8.17 1.16
C LYS A 283 18.90 -7.84 1.94
N TYR A 284 17.80 -8.55 1.68
CA TYR A 284 16.56 -8.38 2.45
C TYR A 284 16.55 -9.31 3.67
N GLU A 285 16.86 -10.59 3.48
CA GLU A 285 16.77 -11.58 4.56
C GLU A 285 17.66 -11.23 5.76
N MET A 286 18.91 -10.78 5.54
CA MET A 286 19.84 -10.42 6.61
C MET A 286 19.45 -9.16 7.38
N ARG A 287 18.49 -8.37 6.87
CA ARG A 287 17.95 -7.20 7.58
C ARG A 287 16.79 -7.55 8.49
N CYS A 288 16.24 -8.76 8.38
CA CYS A 288 15.17 -9.25 9.24
C CYS A 288 15.72 -9.63 10.64
N ARG A 289 15.86 -8.62 11.50
CA ARG A 289 16.57 -8.70 12.79
C ARG A 289 15.66 -8.66 14.02
N THR A 290 14.35 -8.57 13.81
CA THR A 290 13.38 -8.52 14.91
C THR A 290 12.07 -9.16 14.48
N GLU A 291 11.09 -9.19 15.39
CA GLU A 291 9.76 -9.74 15.14
C GLU A 291 8.69 -8.67 15.34
N ASP A 292 7.61 -8.75 14.57
CA ASP A 292 6.47 -7.84 14.73
C ASP A 292 5.14 -8.63 14.66
N TYR A 293 4.38 -8.55 15.75
CA TYR A 293 3.11 -9.23 15.94
C TYR A 293 1.90 -8.29 15.87
N THR A 294 2.10 -7.00 15.57
CA THR A 294 1.08 -5.95 15.65
C THR A 294 -0.17 -6.31 14.86
N ILE A 295 0.00 -6.83 13.64
CA ILE A 295 -1.10 -7.18 12.74
C ILE A 295 -2.06 -8.21 13.34
N ARG A 296 -1.57 -9.07 14.23
CA ARG A 296 -2.33 -10.18 14.80
C ARG A 296 -3.49 -9.74 15.69
N ARG A 297 -3.46 -8.50 16.19
CA ARG A 297 -4.55 -7.92 17.00
C ARG A 297 -5.92 -7.96 16.29
N PHE A 298 -5.92 -8.06 14.96
CA PHE A 298 -7.14 -8.12 14.15
C PHE A 298 -7.62 -9.55 13.84
N LEU A 299 -6.85 -10.59 14.17
CA LEU A 299 -7.14 -11.97 13.75
C LEU A 299 -8.46 -12.51 14.26
N ILE A 300 -8.78 -12.30 15.54
CA ILE A 300 -10.05 -12.79 16.09
C ILE A 300 -11.23 -12.09 15.41
N ARG A 301 -11.15 -10.77 15.22
CA ARG A 301 -12.18 -10.01 14.49
C ARG A 301 -12.33 -10.51 13.05
N MET A 302 -11.22 -10.80 12.37
CA MET A 302 -11.22 -11.37 11.03
C MET A 302 -11.89 -12.74 11.00
N LYS A 303 -11.56 -13.64 11.95
CA LYS A 303 -12.17 -14.98 12.06
C LYS A 303 -13.68 -14.92 12.38
N ILE A 304 -14.11 -13.96 13.20
CA ILE A 304 -15.53 -13.68 13.44
C ILE A 304 -16.21 -13.22 12.14
N ASN A 305 -15.63 -12.27 11.41
CA ASN A 305 -16.16 -11.79 10.13
C ASN A 305 -16.23 -12.89 9.05
N GLN A 306 -15.33 -13.87 9.12
CA GLN A 306 -15.34 -15.07 8.27
C GLN A 306 -16.39 -16.11 8.69
N GLY A 307 -17.04 -15.94 9.85
CA GLY A 307 -17.99 -16.91 10.40
C GLY A 307 -17.34 -18.16 10.99
N LEU A 308 -16.04 -18.14 11.28
CA LEU A 308 -15.30 -19.27 11.88
C LEU A 308 -15.54 -19.39 13.38
N ILE A 309 -15.96 -18.31 14.03
CA ILE A 309 -16.29 -18.23 15.45
C ILE A 309 -17.77 -17.83 15.51
N LYS A 310 -18.58 -18.63 16.20
CA LYS A 310 -20.02 -18.39 16.37
C LYS A 310 -20.31 -17.48 17.55
#